data_AF-A0A101MGX2-F1
#
_entry.id   AF-A0A101MGX2-F1
#
_cell.length_a   1.000
_cell.length_b   1.000
_cell.length_c   1.000
_cell.angle_alpha   90.00
_cell.angle_beta   90.00
_cell.angle_gamma   90.00
#
_symmetry.space_group_name_H-M   'P 1'
#
loop_
_entity.id
_entity.type
_entity.pdbx_description
1 polymer ?
#
loop_
_entity_poly.entity_id
_entity_poly.type
_entity_poly.pdbx_seq_one_letter_code
_entity_poly.pdbx_strand_id
1 'polypeptide(L)' 'MATANPNFGVYTPLVTFFEEDESLDLQSTLAHAKRMAEGGVAGLVLQGSNGEAPHLNHSERKSLVRAVRDHLDPLGYA' A
#
# COMPACT_ATOMS: atom_id res chain seq x y z
N MET A 1 12.30 2.98 -17.34
CA MET A 1 11.93 1.60 -16.91
C MET A 1 12.81 1.25 -15.73
N ALA A 2 12.26 0.65 -14.66
CA ALA A 2 13.09 0.14 -13.58
C ALA A 2 13.90 -1.05 -14.13
N THR A 3 15.22 -0.94 -14.10
CA THR A 3 16.15 -1.92 -14.70
C THR A 3 16.71 -2.93 -13.69
N ALA A 4 16.37 -2.78 -12.41
CA ALA A 4 16.81 -3.65 -11.33
C ALA A 4 15.64 -4.53 -10.85
N ASN A 5 15.95 -5.79 -10.57
CA ASN A 5 15.02 -6.68 -9.88
C ASN A 5 14.71 -6.12 -8.48
N PRO A 6 13.50 -6.36 -7.95
CA PRO A 6 13.21 -6.06 -6.56
C PRO A 6 14.20 -6.78 -5.62
N ASN A 7 14.53 -6.17 -4.49
CA ASN A 7 15.43 -6.76 -3.49
C ASN A 7 14.86 -8.09 -2.97
N PHE A 8 15.73 -9.05 -2.65
CA PHE A 8 15.28 -10.25 -1.95
C PHE A 8 14.76 -9.90 -0.55
N GLY A 9 13.70 -10.57 -0.12
CA GLY A 9 13.19 -10.47 1.24
C GLY A 9 11.68 -10.71 1.33
N VAL A 10 11.08 -10.26 2.43
CA VAL A 10 9.66 -10.44 2.70
C VAL A 10 8.87 -9.29 2.08
N TYR A 11 7.91 -9.64 1.23
CA TYR A 11 6.95 -8.70 0.64
C TYR A 11 5.60 -8.90 1.30
N THR A 12 5.13 -7.89 2.04
CA THR A 12 3.89 -8.04 2.81
C THR A 12 2.68 -7.63 1.96
N PRO A 13 1.65 -8.48 1.82
CA PRO A 13 0.38 -8.05 1.27
C PRO A 13 -0.32 -7.15 2.30
N LEU A 14 -0.71 -5.95 1.88
CA LEU A 14 -1.48 -5.04 2.71
C LEU A 14 -2.99 -5.24 2.49
N VAL A 15 -3.73 -5.08 3.58
CA VAL A 15 -5.19 -4.89 3.53
C VAL A 15 -5.51 -3.45 3.16
N THR A 16 -6.65 -3.25 2.50
CA THR A 16 -7.22 -1.91 2.27
C THR A 16 -8.26 -1.66 3.34
N PHE A 17 -8.15 -0.53 4.04
CA PHE A 17 -9.13 -0.14 5.05
C PHE A 17 -10.26 0.66 4.41
N PHE A 18 -11.47 0.47 4.95
CA PHE A 18 -12.69 1.12 4.49
C PHE A 18 -13.42 1.71 5.69
N GLU A 19 -14.09 2.82 5.46
CA GLU A 19 -15.03 3.44 6.39
C GLU A 19 -16.34 2.61 6.44
N GLU A 20 -17.24 2.94 7.37
CA GLU A 20 -18.55 2.25 7.49
C GLU A 20 -19.41 2.36 6.22
N ASP A 21 -19.22 3.41 5.41
CA ASP A 21 -19.91 3.63 4.14
C ASP A 21 -19.20 2.98 2.93
N GLU A 22 -18.22 2.11 3.18
CA GLU A 22 -17.38 1.42 2.19
C GLU A 22 -16.49 2.35 1.36
N SER A 23 -16.39 3.63 1.71
CA SER A 23 -15.38 4.52 1.13
C SER A 23 -13.98 4.22 1.69
N LEU A 24 -12.93 4.64 0.99
CA LEU A 24 -11.55 4.36 1.39
C LEU A 24 -11.15 5.10 2.68
N ASP A 25 -10.76 4.35 3.70
CA ASP A 25 -10.01 4.89 4.84
C ASP A 25 -8.50 4.91 4.49
N LEU A 26 -8.11 6.02 3.84
CA LEU A 26 -6.71 6.23 3.49
C LEU A 26 -5.83 6.39 4.73
N GLN A 27 -6.30 7.05 5.80
CA GLN A 27 -5.44 7.33 6.95
C GLN A 27 -5.01 6.05 7.66
N SER A 28 -5.93 5.12 7.89
CA SER A 28 -5.60 3.81 8.47
C SER A 28 -4.72 3.00 7.53
N THR A 29 -4.96 3.05 6.22
CA THR A 29 -4.10 2.36 5.24
C THR A 29 -2.68 2.92 5.25
N LEU A 30 -2.50 4.24 5.33
CA LEU A 30 -1.17 4.87 5.42
C LEU A 30 -0.45 4.54 6.72
N ALA A 31 -1.16 4.59 7.86
CA ALA A 31 -0.61 4.20 9.15
C ALA A 31 -0.16 2.74 9.16
N HIS A 32 -0.96 1.85 8.58
CA HIS A 32 -0.61 0.43 8.44
C HIS A 32 0.59 0.23 7.51
N ALA A 33 0.64 0.93 6.37
CA ALA A 33 1.78 0.86 5.45
C ALA A 33 3.08 1.31 6.12
N LYS A 34 3.05 2.43 6.86
CA LYS A 34 4.19 2.92 7.64
C LYS A 34 4.63 1.91 8.70
N ARG A 35 3.69 1.35 9.46
CA ARG A 35 3.95 0.32 10.48
C ARG A 35 4.68 -0.89 9.88
N MET A 36 4.28 -1.34 8.69
CA MET A 36 4.89 -2.48 8.01
C MET A 36 6.28 -2.14 7.46
N ALA A 37 6.46 -0.93 6.91
CA ALA A 37 7.77 -0.45 6.46
C ALA A 37 8.76 -0.33 7.63
N GLU A 38 8.33 0.22 8.77
CA GLU A 38 9.11 0.25 10.02
C GLU A 38 9.44 -1.15 10.55
N GLY A 39 8.67 -2.16 10.17
CA GLY A 39 8.92 -3.57 10.49
C GLY A 39 10.04 -4.22 9.68
N GLY A 40 10.63 -3.53 8.70
CA GLY A 40 11.78 -4.00 7.94
C GLY A 40 11.44 -4.98 6.80
N VAL A 41 10.22 -4.96 6.29
CA VAL A 41 9.86 -5.72 5.08
C VAL A 41 10.60 -5.18 3.86
N ALA A 42 10.93 -6.06 2.90
CA ALA A 42 11.63 -5.68 1.67
C ALA A 42 10.72 -4.93 0.69
N GLY A 43 9.40 -5.04 0.85
CA GLY A 43 8.44 -4.24 0.12
C GLY A 43 6.99 -4.52 0.51
N LEU A 44 6.10 -3.73 -0.07
CA LEU A 44 4.66 -3.79 0.16
C LEU A 44 3.96 -4.20 -1.13
N VAL A 45 2.96 -5.08 -1.01
CA VAL A 45 2.10 -5.49 -2.11
C VAL A 45 0.70 -4.96 -1.85
N LEU A 46 0.30 -3.97 -2.65
CA LEU A 46 -1.02 -3.35 -2.59
C LEU A 46 -1.98 -4.06 -3.54
N GLN A 47 -3.27 -4.01 -3.24
CA GLN A 47 -4.34 -4.39 -4.18
C GLN A 47 -4.24 -5.83 -4.70
N GLY A 48 -3.86 -6.76 -3.82
CA GLY A 48 -4.09 -8.19 -4.03
C GLY A 48 -5.54 -8.58 -3.69
N SER A 49 -5.83 -9.89 -3.67
CA SER A 49 -7.08 -10.40 -3.10
C SER A 49 -7.25 -9.96 -1.64
N ASN A 50 -6.17 -10.02 -0.85
CA ASN A 50 -6.16 -9.57 0.54
C ASN A 50 -6.33 -8.06 0.69
N GLY A 51 -6.07 -7.30 -0.37
CA GLY A 51 -6.30 -5.85 -0.42
C GLY A 51 -7.67 -5.48 -0.97
N GLU A 52 -8.57 -6.46 -1.17
CA GLU A 52 -9.92 -6.27 -1.69
C GLU A 52 -9.98 -5.52 -3.03
N ALA A 53 -8.97 -5.73 -3.89
CA ALA A 53 -8.90 -5.04 -5.18
C ALA A 53 -10.16 -5.14 -6.06
N PRO A 54 -10.92 -6.25 -6.08
CA PRO A 54 -12.20 -6.30 -6.80
C PRO A 54 -13.24 -5.28 -6.34
N HIS A 55 -13.18 -4.84 -5.07
CA HIS A 55 -14.08 -3.84 -4.49
C HIS A 55 -13.66 -2.39 -4.79
N LEU A 56 -12.48 -2.19 -5.35
CA LEU A 56 -11.98 -0.86 -5.71
C LEU A 56 -12.30 -0.50 -7.16
N ASN A 57 -12.87 0.69 -7.36
CA ASN A 57 -12.97 1.29 -8.69
C ASN A 57 -11.61 1.79 -9.20
N HIS A 58 -11.54 2.15 -10.48
CA HIS A 58 -10.27 2.53 -11.11
C HIS A 58 -9.62 3.77 -10.51
N SER A 59 -10.42 4.76 -10.09
CA SER A 59 -9.91 5.97 -9.43
C SER A 59 -9.35 5.65 -8.06
N GLU A 60 -10.08 4.88 -7.25
CA GLU A 60 -9.64 4.41 -5.93
C GLU A 60 -8.34 3.63 -6.03
N ARG A 61 -8.21 2.74 -7.02
CA ARG A 61 -6.98 1.99 -7.23
C ARG A 61 -5.77 2.91 -7.44
N LYS A 62 -5.91 3.93 -8.27
CA LYS A 62 -4.85 4.91 -8.52
C LYS A 62 -4.56 5.78 -7.29
N SER A 63 -5.61 6.24 -6.62
CA SER A 63 -5.48 7.08 -5.43
C SER A 63 -4.76 6.35 -4.30
N LEU A 64 -5.08 5.08 -4.06
CA LEU A 64 -4.44 4.27 -3.02
C LEU A 64 -2.94 4.08 -3.29
N VAL A 65 -2.57 3.72 -4.52
CA VAL A 65 -1.14 3.53 -4.89
C VAL A 65 -0.36 4.84 -4.73
N ARG A 66 -0.92 5.97 -5.19
CA ARG A 66 -0.27 7.28 -5.04
C ARG A 66 -0.15 7.69 -3.58
N ALA A 67 -1.23 7.57 -2.81
CA ALA A 67 -1.24 7.95 -1.40
C ALA A 67 -0.17 7.18 -0.61
N VAL A 68 -0.08 5.86 -0.79
CA VAL A 68 0.94 5.05 -0.10
C VAL A 68 2.35 5.45 -0.51
N ARG A 69 2.59 5.64 -1.82
CA ARG A 69 3.88 6.09 -2.35
C ARG A 69 4.29 7.45 -1.76
N ASP A 70 3.42 8.45 -1.91
CA ASP A 70 3.68 9.83 -1.47
C ASP A 70 3.85 9.94 0.05
N HIS A 71 3.22 9.04 0.82
CA HIS A 71 3.36 8.99 2.27
C HIS A 71 4.70 8.38 2.72
N LEU A 72 5.18 7.34 2.03
CA LEU A 72 6.36 6.56 2.44
C LEU A 72 7.68 7.15 1.93
N ASP A 73 7.69 7.77 0.75
CA ASP A 73 8.88 8.39 0.16
C ASP A 73 9.56 9.42 1.10
N PRO A 74 8.87 10.41 1.71
CA PRO A 74 9.51 11.37 2.61
C PRO A 74 9.97 10.75 3.94
N LEU A 75 9.51 9.53 4.27
CA LEU A 75 9.93 8.77 5.45
C LEU A 75 11.16 7.89 5.18
N GLY A 76 11.66 7.84 3.94
CA GLY A 76 12.80 7.02 3.55
C GLY A 76 12.46 5.58 3.19
N TYR A 77 11.18 5.27 2.93
CA TYR A 77 10.70 3.92 2.57
C TYR A 77 10.30 3.83 1.08
N ALA A 78 11.19 4.28 0.19
CA ALA A 78 10.97 4.31 -1.25
C ALA A 78 11.15 2.94 -1.93
#